data_AF-A0A520I1P4-F1
#
_entry.id   AF-A0A520I1P4-F1
#
_cell.length_a   1.000
_cell.length_b   1.000
_cell.length_c   1.000
_cell.angle_alpha   90.00
_cell.angle_beta   90.00
_cell.angle_gamma   90.00
#
_symmetry.space_group_name_H-M   'P 1'
#
loop_
_entity.id
_entity.type
_entity.pdbx_description
1 polymer ?
#
loop_
_entity_poly.entity_id
_entity_poly.type
_entity_poly.pdbx_seq_one_letter_code
_entity_poly.pdbx_strand_id
1 'polypeptide(L)'
;MSFTTSILTTIGDCDKLLSLAQADKRDKEFRKITLERKQENSVLTSSEIEADLSAVNAEIDAYETAIPGMPEGLAKEQFRAKLTKAVYKKFTLEERRLTNGVLAVLQNELELSCVAKDLDECELFITEITERKAEL
;
A
#
# COMPACT_ATOMS: atom_id res chain seq x y z
N MET A 1 -10.93 -7.41 23.27
CA MET A 1 -10.33 -7.75 24.58
C MET A 1 -11.45 -7.70 25.62
N SER A 2 -11.23 -7.56 26.93
CA SER A 2 -12.28 -7.11 27.86
C SER A 2 -11.72 -6.01 28.75
N PHE A 3 -12.40 -4.87 28.84
CA PHE A 3 -11.92 -3.71 29.57
C PHE A 3 -12.46 -3.69 31.01
N THR A 4 -11.67 -3.15 31.94
CA THR A 4 -12.08 -3.02 33.34
C THR A 4 -13.05 -1.84 33.52
N THR A 5 -14.22 -1.89 32.89
CA THR A 5 -15.22 -0.80 32.91
C THR A 5 -15.86 -0.58 34.27
N SER A 6 -15.73 -1.53 35.20
CA SER A 6 -16.20 -1.42 36.59
C SER A 6 -15.61 -0.23 37.36
N ILE A 7 -14.47 0.32 36.92
CA ILE A 7 -13.87 1.53 37.51
C ILE A 7 -14.69 2.79 37.20
N LEU A 8 -15.55 2.76 36.18
CA LEU A 8 -16.45 3.85 35.84
C LEU A 8 -17.62 3.81 36.80
N THR A 9 -17.76 4.88 37.58
CA THR A 9 -18.77 5.03 38.64
C THR A 9 -19.76 6.15 38.35
N THR A 10 -19.52 6.96 37.33
CA THR A 10 -20.41 8.06 36.94
C THR A 10 -20.77 8.00 35.45
N ILE A 11 -22.00 8.39 35.14
CA ILE A 11 -22.47 8.54 33.75
C ILE A 11 -21.60 9.56 32.99
N GLY A 12 -21.19 10.64 33.66
CA GLY A 12 -20.38 11.70 33.06
C GLY A 12 -19.00 11.24 32.59
N ASP A 13 -18.37 10.30 33.30
CA ASP A 13 -17.08 9.71 32.87
C ASP A 13 -17.28 8.77 31.68
N CYS A 14 -18.38 8.01 31.66
CA CYS A 14 -18.75 7.18 30.51
C CYS A 14 -18.96 8.04 29.26
N ASP A 15 -19.69 9.14 29.36
CA ASP A 15 -19.96 10.05 28.24
C ASP A 15 -18.69 10.67 27.66
N LYS A 16 -17.75 11.07 28.52
CA LYS A 16 -16.45 11.60 28.08
C LYS A 16 -15.66 10.53 27.34
N LEU A 17 -15.56 9.32 27.87
CA LEU A 17 -14.83 8.24 27.21
C LEU A 17 -15.50 7.80 25.91
N LEU A 18 -16.82 7.74 25.85
CA LEU A 18 -17.55 7.46 24.60
C LEU A 18 -17.26 8.51 23.53
N SER A 19 -17.28 9.80 23.90
CA SER A 19 -16.94 10.88 22.97
C SER A 19 -15.51 10.77 22.44
N LEU A 20 -14.54 10.47 23.32
CA LEU A 20 -13.14 10.25 22.94
C LEU A 20 -12.98 9.04 22.03
N ALA A 21 -13.59 7.91 22.38
CA ALA A 21 -13.52 6.68 21.60
C ALA A 21 -14.18 6.82 20.23
N GLN A 22 -15.31 7.54 20.14
CA GLN A 22 -15.96 7.87 18.88
C GLN A 22 -15.15 8.83 18.01
N ALA A 23 -14.37 9.74 18.61
CA ALA A 23 -13.42 10.57 17.87
C ALA A 23 -12.28 9.74 17.29
N ASP A 24 -11.63 8.90 18.10
CA ASP A 24 -10.54 8.03 17.64
C ASP A 24 -11.03 7.03 16.58
N LYS A 25 -12.23 6.45 16.75
CA LYS A 25 -12.85 5.60 15.73
C LYS A 25 -12.97 6.31 14.38
N ARG A 26 -13.47 7.55 14.35
CA ARG A 26 -13.60 8.33 13.10
C ARG A 26 -12.27 8.60 12.43
N ASP A 27 -11.23 8.91 13.21
CA ASP A 27 -9.89 9.14 12.67
C ASP A 27 -9.32 7.85 12.06
N LYS A 28 -9.54 6.70 12.71
CA LYS A 28 -9.15 5.39 12.17
C LYS A 28 -9.97 4.99 10.94
N GLU A 29 -11.27 5.27 10.89
CA GLU A 29 -12.11 5.05 9.71
C GLU A 29 -11.61 5.86 8.51
N PHE A 30 -11.29 7.14 8.73
CA PHE A 30 -10.72 7.99 7.69
C PHE A 30 -9.35 7.46 7.20
N ARG A 31 -8.51 7.00 8.13
CA ARG A 31 -7.24 6.35 7.78
C ARG A 31 -7.46 5.07 6.97
N LYS A 32 -8.41 4.23 7.34
CA LYS A 32 -8.76 3.00 6.60
C LYS A 32 -9.14 3.32 5.16
N ILE A 33 -10.05 4.27 4.94
CA ILE A 33 -10.46 4.71 3.59
C ILE A 33 -9.26 5.20 2.77
N THR A 34 -8.35 5.94 3.40
CA THR A 34 -7.13 6.43 2.74
C THR A 34 -6.21 5.27 2.33
N LEU A 35 -6.08 4.25 3.18
CA LEU A 35 -5.27 3.07 2.90
C LEU A 35 -5.91 2.20 1.80
N GLU A 36 -7.23 2.01 1.81
CA GLU A 36 -7.97 1.28 0.76
C GLU A 36 -7.75 1.90 -0.62
N ARG A 37 -7.87 3.24 -0.72
CA ARG A 37 -7.57 3.97 -1.97
C ARG A 37 -6.11 3.82 -2.39
N LYS A 38 -5.18 3.79 -1.43
CA LYS A 38 -3.76 3.57 -1.71
C LYS A 38 -3.52 2.13 -2.20
N GLN A 39 -4.27 1.16 -1.68
CA GLN A 39 -4.18 -0.25 -2.11
C GLN A 39 -4.55 -0.39 -3.58
N GLU A 40 -5.73 0.12 -3.98
CA GLU A 40 -6.20 0.08 -5.36
C GLU A 40 -5.17 0.66 -6.34
N ASN A 41 -4.62 1.84 -6.00
CA ASN A 41 -3.62 2.50 -6.83
C ASN A 41 -2.28 1.76 -6.87
N SER A 42 -1.84 1.19 -5.74
CA SER A 42 -0.55 0.51 -5.66
C SER A 42 -0.55 -0.83 -6.38
N VAL A 43 -1.67 -1.57 -6.36
CA VAL A 43 -1.84 -2.80 -7.15
C VAL A 43 -1.77 -2.50 -8.64
N LEU A 44 -2.50 -1.48 -9.11
CA LEU A 44 -2.46 -1.04 -10.51
C LEU A 44 -1.03 -0.65 -10.91
N THR A 45 -0.41 0.24 -10.14
CA THR A 45 0.96 0.73 -10.42
C THR A 45 1.99 -0.40 -10.41
N SER A 46 1.91 -1.34 -9.47
CA SER A 46 2.82 -2.49 -9.41
C SER A 46 2.67 -3.37 -10.65
N SER A 47 1.43 -3.63 -11.09
CA SER A 47 1.17 -4.44 -12.28
C SER A 47 1.68 -3.77 -13.57
N GLU A 48 1.54 -2.45 -13.68
CA GLU A 48 2.07 -1.66 -14.80
C GLU A 48 3.60 -1.70 -14.84
N ILE A 49 4.26 -1.55 -13.69
CA ILE A 49 5.73 -1.65 -13.60
C ILE A 49 6.21 -3.05 -14.03
N GLU A 50 5.52 -4.12 -13.63
CA GLU A 50 5.88 -5.48 -14.04
C GLU A 50 5.68 -5.72 -15.54
N ALA A 51 4.58 -5.23 -16.11
CA ALA A 51 4.32 -5.31 -17.54
C ALA A 51 5.39 -4.54 -18.35
N ASP A 52 5.71 -3.32 -17.91
CA ASP A 52 6.76 -2.49 -18.54
C ASP A 52 8.13 -3.15 -18.44
N LEU A 53 8.48 -3.74 -17.29
CA LEU A 53 9.73 -4.48 -17.13
C LEU A 53 9.80 -5.70 -18.05
N SER A 54 8.70 -6.45 -18.19
CA SER A 54 8.62 -7.58 -19.12
C SER A 54 8.85 -7.13 -20.57
N ALA A 55 8.17 -6.05 -21.00
CA ALA A 55 8.31 -5.51 -22.34
C ALA A 55 9.74 -5.00 -22.62
N VAL A 56 10.34 -4.28 -21.68
CA VAL A 56 11.70 -3.74 -21.83
C VAL A 56 12.75 -4.85 -21.83
N ASN A 57 12.58 -5.90 -21.03
CA ASN A 57 13.47 -7.06 -21.09
C ASN A 57 13.40 -7.76 -22.46
N ALA A 58 12.20 -7.96 -23.01
CA ALA A 58 12.05 -8.53 -24.35
C ALA A 58 12.69 -7.65 -25.44
N GLU A 59 12.59 -6.31 -25.30
CA GLU A 59 13.26 -5.37 -26.20
C GLU A 59 14.79 -5.45 -26.10
N ILE A 60 15.34 -5.54 -24.88
CA ILE A 60 16.77 -5.74 -24.63
C ILE A 60 17.24 -7.04 -25.28
N ASP A 61 16.56 -8.16 -25.00
CA ASP A 61 16.90 -9.47 -25.54
C ASP A 61 16.91 -9.47 -27.09
N ALA A 62 15.94 -8.77 -27.70
CA ALA A 62 15.87 -8.62 -29.16
C ALA A 62 17.07 -7.84 -29.72
N TYR A 63 17.48 -6.74 -29.09
CA TYR A 63 18.66 -5.99 -29.52
C TYR A 63 19.96 -6.77 -29.29
N GLU A 64 20.11 -7.41 -28.13
CA GLU A 64 21.29 -8.22 -27.81
C GLU A 64 21.43 -9.41 -28.77
N THR A 65 20.32 -9.97 -29.23
CA THR A 65 20.31 -11.04 -30.25
C THR A 65 20.63 -10.50 -31.65
N ALA A 66 20.10 -9.33 -32.01
CA ALA A 66 20.22 -8.79 -33.37
C ALA A 66 21.59 -8.15 -33.66
N ILE A 67 22.11 -7.35 -32.73
CA ILE A 67 23.34 -6.54 -32.92
C ILE A 67 24.56 -7.38 -33.37
N PRO A 68 24.84 -8.58 -32.80
CA PRO A 68 25.99 -9.38 -33.21
C PRO A 68 25.97 -9.78 -34.70
N GLY A 69 24.78 -10.00 -35.28
CA GLY A 69 24.61 -10.37 -36.68
C GLY A 69 24.64 -9.20 -37.67
N MET A 70 24.67 -7.95 -37.19
CA MET A 70 24.62 -6.77 -38.05
C MET A 70 26.00 -6.36 -38.57
N PRO A 71 26.10 -5.94 -39.85
CA PRO A 71 27.32 -5.33 -40.38
C PRO A 71 27.61 -4.00 -39.66
N GLU A 72 28.89 -3.65 -39.55
CA GLU A 72 29.30 -2.36 -38.99
C GLU A 72 28.76 -1.20 -39.83
N GLY A 73 28.31 -0.14 -39.16
CA GLY A 73 27.74 1.04 -39.80
C GLY A 73 26.66 1.71 -38.97
N LEU A 74 26.06 2.77 -39.53
CA LEU A 74 25.08 3.61 -38.86
C LEU A 74 23.88 2.84 -38.27
N ALA A 75 23.43 1.79 -38.97
CA ALA A 75 22.31 0.97 -38.49
C ALA A 75 22.65 0.21 -37.20
N LYS A 76 23.86 -0.39 -37.11
CA LYS A 76 24.32 -1.09 -35.92
C LYS A 76 24.52 -0.14 -34.74
N GLU A 77 25.07 1.04 -35.00
CA GLU A 77 25.20 2.10 -33.99
C GLU A 77 23.84 2.60 -33.48
N GLN A 78 22.83 2.72 -34.35
CA GLN A 78 21.47 3.04 -33.92
C GLN A 78 20.87 1.96 -33.02
N PHE A 79 21.10 0.68 -33.32
CA PHE A 79 20.64 -0.42 -32.47
C PHE A 79 21.36 -0.44 -31.12
N ARG A 80 22.67 -0.19 -31.09
CA ARG A 80 23.44 0.01 -29.84
C ARG A 80 22.87 1.15 -29.00
N ALA A 81 22.56 2.30 -29.63
CA ALA A 81 21.95 3.43 -28.93
C ALA A 81 20.56 3.11 -28.38
N LYS A 82 19.74 2.33 -29.10
CA LYS A 82 18.43 1.86 -28.62
C LYS A 82 18.56 0.87 -27.46
N LEU A 83 19.51 -0.06 -27.54
CA LEU A 83 19.84 -0.97 -26.43
C LEU A 83 20.20 -0.18 -25.16
N THR A 84 21.09 0.81 -25.26
CA THR A 84 21.47 1.64 -24.12
C THR A 84 20.26 2.36 -23.50
N LYS A 85 19.33 2.87 -24.32
CA LYS A 85 18.10 3.49 -23.84
C LYS A 85 17.18 2.48 -23.14
N ALA A 86 17.04 1.27 -23.69
CA ALA A 86 16.23 0.21 -23.09
C ALA A 86 16.81 -0.25 -21.74
N VAL A 87 18.14 -0.42 -21.63
CA VAL A 87 18.82 -0.73 -20.37
C VAL A 87 18.61 0.37 -19.33
N TYR A 88 18.73 1.64 -19.73
CA TYR A 88 18.44 2.76 -18.83
C TYR A 88 16.98 2.77 -18.37
N LYS A 89 16.03 2.51 -19.27
CA LYS A 89 14.61 2.39 -18.93
C LYS A 89 14.38 1.26 -17.92
N LYS A 90 14.98 0.08 -18.13
CA LYS A 90 14.93 -1.04 -17.19
C LYS A 90 15.42 -0.62 -15.79
N PHE A 91 16.57 0.02 -15.71
CA PHE A 91 17.12 0.51 -14.45
C PHE A 91 16.13 1.42 -13.71
N THR A 92 15.53 2.40 -14.38
CA THR A 92 14.54 3.30 -13.76
C THR A 92 13.27 2.59 -13.30
N LEU A 93 12.83 1.55 -14.03
CA LEU A 93 11.67 0.75 -13.66
C LEU A 93 11.97 -0.16 -12.46
N GLU A 94 13.18 -0.71 -12.38
CA GLU A 94 13.64 -1.50 -11.23
C GLU A 94 13.70 -0.63 -9.96
N GLU A 95 14.21 0.60 -10.05
CA GLU A 95 14.18 1.55 -8.92
C GLU A 95 12.74 1.88 -8.48
N ARG A 96 11.83 2.13 -9.45
CA ARG A 96 10.41 2.36 -9.14
C ARG A 96 9.75 1.14 -8.51
N ARG A 97 10.13 -0.08 -8.91
CA ARG A 97 9.62 -1.34 -8.33
C ARG A 97 9.96 -1.47 -6.84
N LEU A 98 11.09 -0.92 -6.39
CA LEU A 98 11.46 -0.95 -4.96
C LEU A 98 10.51 -0.13 -4.08
N THR A 99 9.91 0.92 -4.63
CA THR A 99 9.06 1.86 -3.88
C THR A 99 7.58 1.70 -4.15
N ASN A 100 7.20 1.20 -5.34
CA ASN A 100 5.81 1.08 -5.79
C ASN A 100 5.47 -0.32 -6.34
N GLY A 101 6.35 -1.30 -6.14
CA GLY A 101 6.09 -2.69 -6.53
C GLY A 101 5.37 -3.48 -5.43
N VAL A 102 5.41 -4.80 -5.56
CA VAL A 102 4.69 -5.75 -4.69
C VAL A 102 4.96 -5.55 -3.19
N LEU A 103 6.17 -5.12 -2.80
CA LEU A 103 6.47 -4.84 -1.38
C LEU A 103 5.64 -3.67 -0.82
N ALA A 104 5.40 -2.63 -1.62
CA ALA A 104 4.58 -1.49 -1.21
C ALA A 104 3.10 -1.88 -1.09
N VAL A 105 2.63 -2.79 -1.95
CA VAL A 105 1.29 -3.39 -1.87
C VAL A 105 1.14 -4.17 -0.56
N LEU A 106 2.05 -5.09 -0.28
CA LEU A 106 2.01 -5.91 0.94
C LEU A 106 2.12 -5.09 2.22
N GLN A 107 2.96 -4.05 2.22
CA GLN A 107 3.06 -3.13 3.35
C GLN A 107 1.73 -2.39 3.60
N ASN A 108 1.06 -1.95 2.54
CA ASN A 108 -0.23 -1.30 2.66
C ASN A 108 -1.33 -2.26 3.14
N GLU A 109 -1.33 -3.51 2.67
CA GLU A 109 -2.22 -4.57 3.17
C GLU A 109 -2.04 -4.84 4.66
N LEU A 110 -0.80 -4.92 5.13
CA LEU A 110 -0.49 -5.07 6.54
C LEU A 110 -1.06 -3.90 7.36
N GLU A 111 -0.81 -2.66 6.91
CA GLU A 111 -1.32 -1.47 7.59
C GLU A 111 -2.86 -1.44 7.64
N LEU A 112 -3.52 -1.82 6.54
CA LEU A 112 -4.97 -1.91 6.48
C LEU A 112 -5.51 -2.96 7.46
N SER A 113 -4.87 -4.14 7.53
CA SER A 113 -5.24 -5.18 8.49
C SER A 113 -5.06 -4.73 9.94
N CYS A 114 -4.00 -3.98 10.25
CA CYS A 114 -3.80 -3.42 11.59
C CYS A 114 -4.91 -2.41 11.94
N VAL A 115 -5.19 -1.45 11.05
CA VAL A 115 -6.24 -0.44 11.29
C VAL A 115 -7.62 -1.08 11.41
N ALA A 116 -7.91 -2.13 10.65
CA ALA A 116 -9.16 -2.86 10.77
C ALA A 116 -9.32 -3.50 12.17
N LYS A 117 -8.27 -4.14 12.70
CA LYS A 117 -8.28 -4.70 14.05
C LYS A 117 -8.41 -3.63 15.13
N ASP A 118 -7.73 -2.49 14.96
CA ASP A 118 -7.84 -1.37 15.89
C ASP A 118 -9.27 -0.81 15.91
N LEU A 119 -9.96 -0.77 14.76
CA LEU A 119 -11.37 -0.38 14.67
C LEU A 119 -12.29 -1.35 15.40
N ASP A 120 -12.10 -2.67 15.22
CA ASP A 120 -12.87 -3.69 15.92
C ASP A 120 -12.72 -3.54 17.45
N GLU A 121 -11.50 -3.26 17.92
CA GLU A 121 -11.24 -3.04 19.35
C GLU A 121 -11.86 -1.72 19.86
N CYS A 122 -11.86 -0.65 19.05
CA CYS A 122 -12.59 0.58 19.37
C CYS A 122 -14.10 0.34 19.50
N GLU A 123 -14.70 -0.47 18.62
CA GLU A 123 -16.11 -0.82 18.69
C GLU A 123 -16.45 -1.64 19.94
N LEU A 124 -15.59 -2.59 20.29
CA LEU A 124 -15.72 -3.36 21.51
C LEU A 124 -15.64 -2.45 22.74
N PHE A 125 -14.66 -1.53 22.79
CA PHE A 125 -14.54 -0.56 23.88
C PHE A 125 -15.76 0.34 24.02
N ILE A 126 -16.28 0.87 22.91
CA ILE A 126 -17.49 1.69 22.89
C ILE A 126 -18.69 0.89 23.41
N THR A 127 -18.81 -0.37 23.00
CA THR A 127 -19.89 -1.27 23.42
C THR A 127 -19.85 -1.49 24.93
N GLU A 128 -18.70 -1.90 25.49
CA GLU A 128 -18.57 -2.16 26.92
C GLU A 128 -18.79 -0.93 27.79
N ILE A 129 -18.38 0.27 27.35
CA ILE A 129 -18.68 1.51 28.08
C ILE A 129 -20.17 1.85 28.01
N THR A 130 -20.81 1.61 26.87
CA THR A 130 -22.25 1.84 26.70
C THR A 130 -23.06 0.91 27.61
N GLU A 131 -22.67 -0.35 27.70
CA GLU A 131 -23.26 -1.32 28.62
C GLU A 131 -23.04 -0.90 30.07
N ARG A 132 -21.80 -0.55 30.45
CA ARG A 132 -21.51 -0.06 31.80
C ARG A 132 -22.31 1.18 32.16
N LYS A 133 -22.47 2.13 31.24
CA LYS A 133 -23.28 3.33 31.44
C LYS A 133 -24.75 3.00 31.70
N ALA A 134 -25.29 1.95 31.07
CA ALA A 134 -26.68 1.53 31.27
C ALA A 134 -26.91 0.89 32.66
N GLU A 135 -25.85 0.45 33.33
CA GLU A 135 -25.90 -0.12 34.69
C GLU A 135 -25.77 0.93 35.82
N LEU A 136 -25.39 2.18 35.49
CA LEU A 136 -25.16 3.29 36.43
C LEU A 136 -26.39 4.20 36.53
#